data_AF-A0A9D5UZH8-F1
#
_entry.id   AF-A0A9D5UZH8-F1
#
_cell.length_a   1.000
_cell.length_b   1.000
_cell.length_c   1.000
_cell.angle_alpha   90.00
_cell.angle_beta   90.00
_cell.angle_gamma   90.00
#
_symmetry.space_group_name_H-M   'P 1'
#
loop_
_entity.id
_entity.type
_entity.pdbx_description
1 polymer ?
#
loop_
_entity_poly.entity_id
_entity_poly.type
_entity_poly.pdbx_seq_one_letter_code
_entity_poly.pdbx_strand_id
1 'polypeptide(L)'
;MGNAIAFDTYAYVRKLRDAGLTEQQAAIQAEALVSLIEERLATKKDLAEIEAVLKQNIEKIRSDLQRDLEELDAKTAIRLNELDTQAQTRSKELDSKMETRFKELDTQAQTRSKELDSKMETRFKELDTQAQTRFRELDTQAQTRFKELDTKAETRFKELDTKAETRFKELDTKAETRFKELDTKSETRLKELELRMVIKMGGMILAGIGILFGLIRAWPLPVQFVPVPNQELRQTVPQILPGK
;
A
#
# COMPACT_ATOMS: atom_id res chain seq x y z
N MET A 1 -13.02 -95.21 -67.94
CA MET A 1 -14.27 -95.83 -68.43
C MET A 1 -14.85 -96.67 -67.30
N GLY A 2 -15.71 -96.09 -66.47
CA GLY A 2 -16.28 -96.85 -65.36
C GLY A 2 -17.45 -97.69 -65.87
N ASN A 3 -17.39 -99.02 -65.73
CA ASN A 3 -18.50 -99.94 -65.96
C ASN A 3 -19.80 -99.31 -65.45
N ALA A 4 -20.72 -98.98 -66.37
CA ALA A 4 -22.11 -98.77 -65.96
C ALA A 4 -22.52 -100.12 -65.36
N ILE A 5 -22.95 -100.13 -64.10
CA ILE A 5 -23.61 -101.30 -63.54
C ILE A 5 -24.96 -101.31 -64.23
N ALA A 6 -25.01 -101.87 -65.45
CA ALA A 6 -26.26 -102.11 -66.13
C ALA A 6 -26.97 -103.18 -65.30
N PHE A 7 -28.14 -102.82 -64.75
CA PHE A 7 -28.98 -103.79 -64.08
C PHE A 7 -29.47 -104.76 -65.15
N ASP A 8 -28.95 -105.98 -65.12
CA ASP A 8 -29.37 -107.04 -66.05
C ASP A 8 -30.72 -107.59 -65.59
N THR A 9 -31.78 -106.96 -66.10
CA THR A 9 -33.17 -107.32 -65.83
C THR A 9 -33.43 -108.80 -66.16
N TYR A 10 -32.81 -109.33 -67.22
CA TYR A 10 -33.01 -110.73 -67.63
C TYR A 10 -32.33 -111.72 -66.67
N ALA A 11 -31.09 -111.46 -66.30
CA ALA A 11 -30.39 -112.27 -65.29
C ALA A 11 -31.07 -112.20 -63.92
N TYR A 12 -31.64 -111.04 -63.57
CA TYR A 12 -32.39 -110.86 -62.32
C TYR A 12 -33.72 -111.63 -62.32
N VAL A 13 -34.52 -111.53 -63.39
CA VAL A 13 -35.76 -112.31 -63.56
C VAL A 13 -35.48 -113.81 -63.52
N ARG A 14 -34.39 -114.27 -64.18
CA ARG A 14 -33.98 -115.69 -64.14
C ARG A 14 -33.69 -116.14 -62.71
N LYS A 15 -32.94 -115.38 -61.93
CA LYS A 15 -32.64 -115.70 -60.52
C LYS A 15 -33.89 -115.77 -59.65
N LEU A 16 -34.85 -114.87 -59.84
CA LEU A 16 -36.12 -114.89 -59.10
C LEU A 16 -36.95 -116.13 -59.43
N ARG A 17 -36.98 -116.53 -60.70
CA ARG A 17 -37.65 -117.77 -61.13
C ARG A 17 -36.98 -119.01 -60.55
N ASP A 18 -35.65 -119.08 -60.59
CA ASP A 18 -34.89 -120.21 -60.03
C ASP A 18 -35.05 -120.30 -58.49
N ALA A 19 -35.42 -119.19 -57.83
CA ALA A 19 -35.79 -119.12 -56.41
C ALA A 19 -37.28 -119.44 -56.12
N GLY A 20 -38.08 -119.77 -57.13
CA GLY A 20 -39.47 -120.24 -56.98
C GLY A 20 -40.57 -119.21 -57.23
N LEU A 21 -40.26 -118.00 -57.69
CA LEU A 21 -41.29 -117.02 -58.09
C LEU A 21 -41.86 -117.35 -59.49
N THR A 22 -43.14 -117.01 -59.72
CA THR A 22 -43.72 -117.12 -61.07
C THR A 22 -43.11 -116.09 -62.01
N GLU A 23 -43.18 -116.35 -63.32
CA GLU A 23 -42.64 -115.44 -64.35
C GLU A 23 -43.24 -114.03 -64.26
N GLN A 24 -44.54 -113.94 -63.96
CA GLN A 24 -45.24 -112.68 -63.78
C GLN A 24 -44.80 -111.93 -62.50
N GLN A 25 -44.57 -112.65 -61.39
CA GLN A 25 -44.05 -112.06 -60.15
C GLN A 25 -42.61 -111.58 -60.30
N ALA A 26 -41.77 -112.35 -60.97
CA ALA A 26 -40.37 -111.99 -61.24
C ALA A 26 -40.27 -110.77 -62.16
N ALA A 27 -41.12 -110.68 -63.19
CA ALA A 27 -41.18 -109.51 -64.09
C ALA A 27 -41.59 -108.23 -63.34
N ILE A 28 -42.65 -108.28 -62.54
CA ILE A 28 -43.12 -107.11 -61.75
C ILE A 28 -42.04 -106.62 -60.79
N GLN A 29 -41.31 -107.52 -60.10
CA GLN A 29 -40.23 -107.12 -59.21
C GLN A 29 -39.04 -106.51 -59.95
N ALA A 30 -38.67 -107.07 -61.11
CA ALA A 30 -37.57 -106.54 -61.91
C ALA A 30 -37.93 -105.15 -62.47
N GLU A 31 -39.16 -104.96 -62.93
CA GLU A 31 -39.68 -103.68 -63.43
C GLU A 31 -39.75 -102.63 -62.32
N ALA A 32 -40.22 -102.99 -61.12
CA ALA A 32 -40.22 -102.09 -59.97
C ALA A 32 -38.80 -101.68 -59.53
N LEU A 33 -37.83 -102.60 -59.57
CA LEU A 33 -36.43 -102.31 -59.27
C LEU A 33 -35.76 -101.42 -60.32
N VAL A 34 -36.04 -101.66 -61.60
CA VAL A 34 -35.56 -100.79 -62.69
C VAL A 34 -36.13 -99.38 -62.54
N SER A 35 -37.44 -99.25 -62.32
CA SER A 35 -38.09 -97.96 -62.07
C SER A 35 -37.47 -97.22 -60.87
N LEU A 36 -37.23 -97.91 -59.74
CA LEU A 36 -36.58 -97.30 -58.59
C LEU A 36 -35.13 -96.87 -58.87
N ILE A 37 -34.38 -97.66 -59.64
CA ILE A 37 -32.98 -97.36 -60.01
C ILE A 37 -32.94 -96.16 -60.97
N GLU A 38 -33.84 -96.10 -61.95
CA GLU A 38 -33.87 -95.02 -62.94
C GLU A 38 -34.44 -93.70 -62.38
N GLU A 39 -35.44 -93.76 -61.49
CA GLU A 39 -36.08 -92.55 -60.96
C GLU A 39 -35.37 -91.93 -59.75
N ARG A 40 -34.66 -92.73 -58.95
CA ARG A 40 -34.12 -92.27 -57.64
C ARG A 40 -32.60 -92.27 -57.53
N LEU A 41 -31.87 -92.94 -58.41
CA LEU A 41 -30.40 -92.99 -58.34
C LEU A 41 -29.79 -92.04 -59.37
N ALA A 42 -28.91 -91.16 -58.90
CA ALA A 42 -28.10 -90.32 -59.77
C ALA A 42 -27.18 -91.18 -60.65
N THR A 43 -27.19 -90.90 -61.94
CA THR A 43 -26.31 -91.55 -62.91
C THR A 43 -24.92 -90.91 -62.89
N LYS A 44 -23.94 -91.57 -63.52
CA LYS A 44 -22.60 -90.98 -63.71
C LYS A 44 -22.64 -89.71 -64.56
N LYS A 45 -23.65 -89.59 -65.43
CA LYS A 45 -23.86 -88.39 -66.24
C LYS A 45 -24.31 -87.22 -65.38
N ASP A 46 -25.26 -87.44 -64.47
CA ASP A 46 -25.74 -86.40 -63.55
C ASP A 46 -24.62 -85.90 -62.64
N LEU A 47 -23.77 -86.81 -62.15
CA LEU A 47 -22.60 -86.45 -61.36
C LEU A 47 -21.58 -85.65 -62.18
N ALA A 48 -21.33 -86.02 -63.43
CA ALA A 48 -20.42 -85.29 -64.31
C ALA A 48 -20.95 -83.88 -64.65
N GLU A 49 -22.27 -83.73 -64.82
CA GLU A 49 -22.91 -82.44 -65.04
C GLU A 49 -22.80 -81.54 -63.80
N ILE A 50 -23.09 -82.08 -62.61
CA ILE A 50 -22.91 -81.35 -61.35
C ILE A 50 -21.44 -80.98 -61.12
N GLU A 51 -20.50 -81.88 -61.40
CA GLU A 51 -19.06 -81.59 -61.31
C GLU A 51 -18.65 -80.47 -62.27
N ALA A 52 -19.16 -80.48 -63.51
CA ALA A 52 -18.90 -79.43 -64.48
C ALA A 52 -19.44 -78.07 -64.01
N VAL A 53 -20.69 -78.04 -63.51
CA VAL A 53 -21.30 -76.82 -62.96
C VAL A 53 -20.55 -76.32 -61.72
N LEU A 54 -20.13 -77.22 -60.82
CA LEU A 54 -19.33 -76.87 -59.65
C LEU A 54 -17.98 -76.25 -60.05
N LYS A 55 -17.26 -76.85 -61.00
CA LYS A 55 -16.00 -76.30 -61.52
C LYS A 55 -16.23 -74.92 -62.12
N GLN A 56 -17.28 -74.75 -62.92
CA GLN A 56 -17.62 -73.46 -63.50
C GLN A 56 -17.91 -72.41 -62.43
N ASN A 57 -18.68 -72.75 -61.39
CA ASN A 57 -19.00 -71.84 -60.29
C ASN A 57 -17.75 -71.47 -59.48
N ILE A 58 -16.85 -72.42 -59.23
CA ILE A 58 -15.57 -72.16 -58.54
C ILE A 58 -14.71 -71.19 -59.34
N GLU A 59 -14.56 -71.41 -60.65
CA GLU A 59 -13.79 -70.49 -61.51
C GLU A 59 -14.43 -69.11 -61.57
N LYS A 60 -15.77 -69.02 -61.63
CA LYS A 60 -16.48 -67.74 -61.59
C LYS A 60 -16.26 -67.00 -60.26
N ILE A 61 -16.40 -67.70 -59.13
CA ILE A 61 -16.14 -67.11 -57.81
C ILE A 61 -14.69 -66.64 -57.71
N ARG A 62 -13.74 -67.42 -58.23
CA ARG A 62 -12.33 -67.06 -58.25
C ARG A 62 -12.09 -65.79 -59.07
N SER A 63 -12.69 -65.67 -60.26
CA SER A 63 -12.56 -64.47 -61.09
C SER A 63 -13.20 -63.24 -60.44
N ASP A 64 -14.37 -63.42 -59.81
CA ASP A 64 -15.07 -62.33 -59.11
C ASP A 64 -14.23 -61.83 -57.92
N LEU A 65 -13.68 -62.73 -57.11
CA LEU A 65 -12.80 -62.39 -55.99
C LEU A 65 -11.50 -61.71 -56.44
N GLN A 66 -10.91 -62.15 -57.54
CA GLN A 66 -9.72 -61.50 -58.09
C GLN A 66 -10.01 -60.06 -58.49
N ARG A 67 -11.14 -59.84 -59.18
CA ARG A 67 -11.57 -58.49 -59.59
C ARG A 67 -11.84 -57.61 -58.37
N ASP A 68 -12.52 -58.13 -57.35
CA ASP A 68 -12.84 -57.37 -56.14
C ASP A 68 -11.56 -56.98 -55.36
N LEU A 69 -10.53 -57.84 -55.36
CA LEU A 69 -9.21 -57.52 -54.79
C LEU A 69 -8.51 -56.42 -55.58
N GLU A 70 -8.48 -56.50 -56.91
CA GLU A 70 -7.90 -55.47 -57.76
C GLU A 70 -8.62 -54.11 -57.60
N GLU A 71 -9.95 -54.11 -57.46
CA GLU A 71 -10.73 -52.91 -57.18
C GLU A 71 -10.41 -52.33 -55.80
N LEU A 72 -10.28 -53.18 -54.78
CA LEU A 72 -9.92 -52.75 -53.43
C LEU A 72 -8.51 -52.14 -53.40
N ASP A 73 -7.54 -52.75 -54.08
CA ASP A 73 -6.17 -52.23 -54.21
C ASP A 73 -6.15 -50.88 -54.91
N ALA A 74 -6.88 -50.73 -56.02
CA ALA A 74 -7.00 -49.44 -56.71
C ALA A 74 -7.62 -48.37 -55.81
N LYS A 75 -8.70 -48.71 -55.08
CA LYS A 75 -9.39 -47.79 -54.18
C LYS A 75 -8.54 -47.38 -52.98
N THR A 76 -7.76 -48.30 -52.43
CA THR A 76 -6.84 -48.01 -51.32
C THR A 76 -5.69 -47.13 -51.78
N ALA A 77 -5.11 -47.38 -52.96
CA ALA A 77 -4.09 -46.51 -53.55
C ALA A 77 -4.58 -45.08 -53.77
N ILE A 78 -5.81 -44.90 -54.30
CA ILE A 78 -6.42 -43.59 -54.48
C ILE A 78 -6.58 -42.86 -53.13
N ARG A 79 -7.14 -43.55 -52.13
CA ARG A 79 -7.34 -42.96 -50.78
C ARG A 79 -6.03 -42.57 -50.11
N LEU A 80 -4.97 -43.35 -50.28
CA LEU A 80 -3.65 -43.02 -49.75
C LEU A 80 -3.09 -41.75 -50.40
N ASN A 81 -3.19 -41.62 -51.71
CA ASN A 81 -2.74 -40.41 -52.43
C ASN A 81 -3.57 -39.18 -52.05
N GLU A 82 -4.88 -39.34 -51.86
CA GLU A 82 -5.75 -38.26 -51.40
C GLU A 82 -5.37 -37.80 -49.98
N LEU A 83 -5.14 -38.75 -49.06
CA LEU A 83 -4.67 -38.45 -47.70
C LEU A 83 -3.32 -37.73 -47.71
N ASP A 84 -2.37 -38.19 -48.53
CA ASP A 84 -1.06 -37.53 -48.67
C ASP A 84 -1.21 -36.09 -49.18
N THR A 85 -2.03 -35.90 -50.22
CA THR A 85 -2.32 -34.56 -50.77
C THR A 85 -2.97 -33.64 -49.73
N GLN A 86 -3.94 -34.16 -48.96
CA GLN A 86 -4.59 -33.42 -47.89
C GLN A 86 -3.60 -33.07 -46.76
N ALA A 87 -2.72 -34.00 -46.39
CA ALA A 87 -1.69 -33.77 -45.37
C ALA A 87 -0.71 -32.68 -45.81
N GLN A 88 -0.22 -32.74 -47.06
CA GLN A 88 0.66 -31.71 -47.63
C GLN A 88 -0.03 -30.34 -47.67
N THR A 89 -1.31 -30.29 -48.05
CA THR A 89 -2.09 -29.05 -48.11
C THR A 89 -2.26 -28.44 -46.73
N ARG A 90 -2.64 -29.24 -45.72
CA ARG A 90 -2.77 -28.79 -44.33
C ARG A 90 -1.44 -28.32 -43.75
N SER A 91 -0.34 -28.98 -44.07
CA SER A 91 1.00 -28.55 -43.65
C SER A 91 1.32 -27.16 -44.18
N LYS A 92 1.14 -26.92 -45.48
CA LYS A 92 1.37 -25.60 -46.10
C LYS A 92 0.48 -24.51 -45.52
N GLU A 93 -0.78 -24.85 -45.23
CA GLU A 93 -1.71 -23.91 -44.59
C GLU A 93 -1.28 -23.55 -43.16
N LEU A 94 -0.81 -24.53 -42.39
CA LEU A 94 -0.25 -24.31 -41.05
C LEU A 94 0.98 -23.42 -41.09
N ASP A 95 1.90 -23.67 -42.02
CA ASP A 95 3.11 -22.85 -42.20
C ASP A 95 2.74 -21.39 -42.53
N SER A 96 1.80 -21.18 -43.44
CA SER A 96 1.32 -19.84 -43.79
C SER A 96 0.65 -19.12 -42.62
N LYS A 97 -0.16 -19.85 -41.83
CA LYS A 97 -0.79 -19.30 -40.62
C LYS A 97 0.24 -18.93 -39.55
N MET A 98 1.27 -19.76 -39.35
CA MET A 98 2.35 -19.48 -38.41
C MET A 98 3.14 -18.24 -38.81
N GLU A 99 3.53 -18.13 -40.08
CA GLU A 99 4.22 -16.96 -40.62
C GLU A 99 3.39 -15.67 -40.44
N THR A 100 2.08 -15.75 -40.68
CA THR A 100 1.16 -14.61 -40.49
C THR A 100 1.08 -14.20 -39.02
N ARG A 101 0.91 -15.17 -38.10
CA ARG A 101 0.85 -14.91 -36.65
C ARG A 101 2.16 -14.33 -36.12
N PHE A 102 3.29 -14.78 -36.63
CA PHE A 102 4.59 -14.26 -36.25
C PHE A 102 4.73 -12.78 -36.63
N LYS A 103 4.37 -12.41 -37.86
CA LYS A 103 4.35 -11.00 -38.32
C LYS A 103 3.40 -10.11 -37.50
N GLU A 104 2.24 -10.64 -37.15
CA GLU A 104 1.26 -9.94 -36.30
C GLU A 104 1.84 -9.67 -34.90
N LEU A 105 2.47 -10.68 -34.28
CA LEU A 105 3.11 -10.54 -32.96
C LEU A 105 4.27 -9.55 -32.99
N ASP A 106 5.11 -9.58 -34.03
CA ASP A 106 6.21 -8.63 -34.20
C ASP A 106 5.69 -7.19 -34.31
N THR A 107 4.68 -6.97 -35.15
CA THR A 107 4.04 -5.65 -35.31
C THR A 107 3.41 -5.17 -33.99
N GLN A 108 2.76 -6.07 -33.26
CA GLN A 108 2.15 -5.76 -31.97
C GLN A 108 3.20 -5.39 -30.91
N ALA A 109 4.32 -6.13 -30.86
CA ALA A 109 5.43 -5.84 -29.97
C ALA A 109 6.06 -4.47 -30.27
N GLN A 110 6.32 -4.16 -31.55
CA GLN A 110 6.83 -2.86 -31.97
C GLN A 110 5.88 -1.72 -31.58
N THR A 111 4.58 -1.91 -31.77
CA THR A 111 3.56 -0.91 -31.42
C THR A 111 3.52 -0.66 -29.91
N ARG A 112 3.52 -1.72 -29.10
CA ARG A 112 3.53 -1.60 -27.62
C ARG A 112 4.81 -0.95 -27.11
N SER A 113 5.96 -1.22 -27.72
CA SER A 113 7.22 -0.55 -27.37
C SER A 113 7.12 0.95 -27.58
N LYS A 114 6.66 1.40 -28.76
CA LYS A 114 6.47 2.83 -29.06
C LYS A 114 5.48 3.50 -28.11
N GLU A 115 4.41 2.80 -27.74
CA GLU A 115 3.43 3.31 -26.78
C GLU A 115 4.05 3.48 -25.38
N LEU A 116 4.85 2.52 -24.92
CA LEU A 116 5.58 2.60 -23.65
C LEU A 116 6.57 3.77 -23.64
N ASP A 117 7.33 3.96 -24.71
CA ASP A 117 8.26 5.09 -24.84
C ASP A 117 7.52 6.43 -24.74
N SER A 118 6.39 6.58 -25.45
CA SER A 118 5.56 7.78 -25.38
C SER A 118 4.95 8.03 -24.00
N LYS A 119 4.53 6.97 -23.31
CA LYS A 119 4.02 7.08 -21.92
C LYS A 119 5.12 7.48 -20.95
N MET A 120 6.32 6.93 -21.12
CA MET A 120 7.47 7.26 -20.27
C MET A 120 7.87 8.73 -20.45
N GLU A 121 7.96 9.20 -21.69
CA GLU A 121 8.24 10.61 -22.01
C GLU A 121 7.20 11.56 -21.38
N THR A 122 5.93 11.18 -21.43
CA THR A 122 4.83 11.96 -20.84
C THR A 122 4.95 12.00 -19.31
N ARG A 123 5.17 10.86 -18.66
CA ARG A 123 5.36 10.77 -17.21
C ARG A 123 6.58 11.54 -16.74
N PHE A 124 7.66 11.53 -17.50
CA PHE A 124 8.86 12.27 -17.17
C PHE A 124 8.60 13.79 -17.19
N LYS A 125 7.93 14.31 -18.22
CA LYS A 125 7.51 15.72 -18.30
C LYS A 125 6.58 16.13 -17.16
N GLU A 126 5.64 15.24 -16.81
CA GLU A 126 4.73 15.46 -15.69
C GLU A 126 5.49 15.56 -14.36
N LEU A 127 6.41 14.63 -14.09
CA LEU A 127 7.25 14.64 -12.89
C LEU A 127 8.15 15.88 -12.81
N ASP A 128 8.75 16.29 -13.93
CA ASP A 128 9.56 17.51 -13.99
C ASP A 128 8.71 18.75 -13.63
N THR A 129 7.52 18.87 -14.23
CA THR A 129 6.60 19.98 -13.95
C THR A 129 6.14 19.99 -12.49
N GLN A 130 5.84 18.83 -11.92
CA GLN A 130 5.47 18.70 -10.51
C GLN A 130 6.62 19.10 -9.59
N ALA A 131 7.84 18.65 -9.88
CA ALA A 131 9.03 19.01 -9.12
C ALA A 131 9.27 20.53 -9.15
N GLN A 132 9.22 21.14 -10.34
CA GLN A 132 9.36 22.60 -10.47
C GLN A 132 8.29 23.36 -9.67
N THR A 133 7.04 22.88 -9.69
CA THR A 133 5.94 23.49 -8.93
C THR A 133 6.18 23.40 -7.42
N ARG A 134 6.58 22.22 -6.92
CA ARG A 134 6.92 22.02 -5.51
C ARG A 134 8.07 22.89 -5.03
N PHE A 135 9.10 23.07 -5.86
CA PHE A 135 10.21 23.96 -5.54
C PHE A 135 9.75 25.43 -5.43
N ARG A 136 8.91 25.92 -6.35
CA ARG A 136 8.35 27.28 -6.29
C ARG A 136 7.46 27.48 -5.05
N GLU A 137 6.66 26.48 -4.69
CA GLU A 137 5.85 26.50 -3.47
C GLU A 137 6.72 26.59 -2.21
N LEU A 138 7.77 25.76 -2.11
CA LEU A 138 8.69 25.77 -0.98
C LEU A 138 9.43 27.11 -0.85
N ASP A 139 9.88 27.68 -1.97
CA ASP A 139 10.53 28.99 -1.97
C ASP A 139 9.57 30.08 -1.47
N THR A 140 8.33 30.10 -1.96
CA THR A 140 7.30 31.06 -1.53
C THR A 140 6.96 30.91 -0.04
N GLN A 141 6.86 29.67 0.46
CA GLN A 141 6.62 29.41 1.88
C GLN A 141 7.80 29.86 2.74
N ALA A 142 9.04 29.62 2.31
CA ALA A 142 10.23 30.07 3.00
C ALA A 142 10.30 31.60 3.08
N GLN A 143 10.04 32.30 1.97
CA GLN A 143 9.98 33.77 1.93
C GLN A 143 8.90 34.31 2.88
N THR A 144 7.73 33.66 2.93
CA THR A 144 6.62 34.07 3.80
C THR A 144 6.99 33.90 5.27
N ARG A 145 7.52 32.74 5.66
CA ARG A 145 7.97 32.49 7.04
C ARG A 145 9.07 33.44 7.48
N PHE A 146 9.99 33.80 6.58
CA PHE A 146 11.05 34.75 6.90
C PHE A 146 10.48 36.14 7.22
N LYS A 147 9.53 36.65 6.41
CA LYS A 147 8.83 37.92 6.68
C LYS A 147 8.05 37.89 8.00
N GLU A 148 7.39 36.77 8.30
CA GLU A 148 6.69 36.58 9.58
C GLU A 148 7.65 36.57 10.78
N LEU A 149 8.83 35.94 10.65
CA LEU A 149 9.84 35.96 11.70
C LEU A 149 10.40 37.37 11.92
N ASP A 150 10.67 38.10 10.85
CA ASP A 150 11.17 39.48 10.91
C ASP A 150 10.19 40.42 11.61
N THR A 151 8.92 40.39 11.21
CA THR A 151 7.85 41.18 11.86
C THR A 151 7.62 40.79 13.33
N LYS A 152 7.71 39.50 13.68
CA LYS A 152 7.65 39.05 15.08
C LYS A 152 8.85 39.54 15.88
N ALA A 153 10.06 39.51 15.32
CA ALA A 153 11.25 40.02 15.98
C ALA A 153 11.13 41.52 16.25
N GLU A 154 10.73 42.31 15.25
CA GLU A 154 10.48 43.76 15.37
C GLU A 154 9.46 44.07 16.48
N THR A 155 8.37 43.30 16.53
CA THR A 155 7.33 43.46 17.57
C THR A 155 7.89 43.15 18.96
N ARG A 156 8.65 42.05 19.11
CA ARG A 156 9.29 41.68 20.37
C ARG A 156 10.30 42.71 20.85
N PHE A 157 11.06 43.33 19.95
CA PHE A 157 11.99 44.39 20.31
C PHE A 157 11.25 45.62 20.86
N LYS A 158 10.17 46.06 20.22
CA LYS A 158 9.33 47.16 20.73
C LYS A 158 8.72 46.85 22.11
N GLU A 159 8.24 45.62 22.31
CA GLU A 159 7.75 45.16 23.61
C GLU A 159 8.85 45.19 24.69
N LEU A 160 10.07 44.76 24.36
CA LEU A 160 11.19 44.79 25.29
C LEU A 160 11.60 46.22 25.64
N ASP A 161 11.64 47.11 24.66
CA ASP A 161 12.00 48.52 24.84
C ASP A 161 11.00 49.26 25.75
N THR A 162 9.70 49.13 25.46
CA THR A 162 8.63 49.69 26.30
C THR A 162 8.64 49.14 27.72
N LYS A 163 8.93 47.85 27.89
CA LYS A 163 9.05 47.22 29.20
C LYS A 163 10.28 47.72 29.96
N ALA A 164 11.41 47.92 29.28
CA ALA A 164 12.61 48.50 29.88
C ALA A 164 12.35 49.94 30.34
N GLU A 165 11.75 50.78 29.49
CA GLU A 165 11.37 52.15 29.80
C GLU A 165 10.45 52.23 31.03
N THR A 166 9.45 51.33 31.11
CA THR A 166 8.55 51.24 32.26
C THR A 166 9.31 50.86 33.54
N ARG A 167 10.22 49.88 33.46
CA ARG A 167 11.05 49.47 34.59
C ARG A 167 11.98 50.57 35.08
N PHE A 168 12.53 51.38 34.18
CA PHE A 168 13.36 52.52 34.55
C PHE A 168 12.55 53.58 35.31
N LYS A 169 11.34 53.92 34.84
CA LYS A 169 10.44 54.84 35.56
C LYS A 169 10.05 54.32 36.95
N GLU A 170 9.77 53.02 37.06
CA GLU A 170 9.50 52.37 38.36
C GLU A 170 10.72 52.45 39.30
N LEU A 171 11.93 52.21 38.79
CA LEU A 171 13.15 52.31 39.59
C LEU A 171 13.42 53.75 40.05
N ASP A 172 13.21 54.73 39.16
CA ASP A 172 13.41 56.15 39.45
C ASP A 172 12.44 56.64 40.54
N THR A 173 11.14 56.36 40.38
CA THR A 173 10.12 56.68 41.40
C THR A 173 10.40 55.97 42.74
N LYS A 174 10.89 54.73 42.71
CA LYS A 174 11.28 54.00 43.91
C LYS A 174 12.54 54.57 44.58
N ALA A 175 13.49 55.08 43.80
CA ALA A 175 14.67 55.78 44.33
C ALA A 175 14.26 57.10 44.97
N GLU A 176 13.45 57.91 44.29
CA GLU A 176 12.90 59.18 44.76
C GLU A 176 12.15 59.02 46.10
N THR A 177 11.29 58.01 46.21
CA THR A 177 10.58 57.70 47.46
C THR A 177 11.52 57.28 48.58
N ARG A 178 12.53 56.44 48.30
CA ARG A 178 13.55 56.06 49.29
C ARG A 178 14.39 57.24 49.76
N PHE A 179 14.73 58.18 48.88
CA PHE A 179 15.45 59.39 49.25
C PHE A 179 14.62 60.27 50.19
N LYS A 180 13.33 60.49 49.89
CA LYS A 180 12.42 61.22 50.78
C LYS A 180 12.27 60.55 52.15
N GLU A 181 12.17 59.22 52.17
CA GLU A 181 12.12 58.46 53.42
C GLU A 181 13.42 58.59 54.23
N LEU A 182 14.58 58.55 53.56
CA LEU A 182 15.88 58.73 54.21
C LEU A 182 16.05 60.15 54.78
N ASP A 183 15.56 61.15 54.06
CA ASP A 183 15.62 62.55 54.46
C ASP A 183 14.74 62.82 55.69
N THR A 184 13.46 62.42 55.64
CA THR A 184 12.55 62.50 56.79
C THR A 184 13.05 61.72 58.01
N LYS A 185 13.66 60.55 57.80
CA LYS A 185 14.31 59.77 58.87
C LYS A 185 15.54 60.47 59.45
N SER A 186 16.28 61.23 58.64
CA SER A 186 17.43 62.02 59.08
C SER A 186 16.97 63.24 59.86
N GLU A 187 15.96 63.97 59.39
CA GLU A 187 15.35 65.09 60.10
C GLU A 187 14.80 64.69 61.48
N THR A 188 14.08 63.57 61.55
CA THR A 188 13.54 63.07 62.83
C THR A 188 14.65 62.70 63.82
N ARG A 189 15.73 62.08 63.34
CA ARG A 189 16.92 61.79 64.17
C ARG A 189 17.62 63.07 64.64
N LEU A 190 17.73 64.08 63.79
CA LEU A 190 18.29 65.37 64.17
C LEU A 190 17.44 66.05 65.25
N LYS A 191 16.12 66.07 65.10
CA LYS A 191 15.19 66.56 66.13
C LYS A 191 15.30 65.79 67.44
N GLU A 192 15.42 64.46 67.39
CA GLU A 192 15.60 63.64 68.59
C GLU A 192 16.96 63.93 69.27
N LEU A 193 18.02 64.09 68.49
CA LEU A 193 19.35 64.47 68.99
C LEU A 193 19.34 65.86 69.62
N GLU A 194 18.68 66.83 68.98
CA GLU A 194 18.51 68.18 69.50
C GLU A 194 17.74 68.15 70.83
N LEU A 195 16.60 67.44 70.89
CA LEU A 195 15.84 67.28 72.12
C LEU A 195 16.67 66.61 73.22
N ARG A 196 17.41 65.53 72.89
CA ARG A 196 18.30 64.86 73.86
C ARG A 196 19.42 65.78 74.34
N MET A 197 19.98 66.62 73.47
CA MET A 197 20.97 67.62 73.85
C MET A 197 20.36 68.70 74.76
N VAL A 198 19.20 69.24 74.40
CA VAL A 198 18.48 70.24 75.21
C VAL A 198 18.14 69.67 76.60
N ILE A 199 17.65 68.43 76.68
CA ILE A 199 17.37 67.75 77.95
C ILE A 199 18.66 67.58 78.77
N LYS A 200 19.75 67.12 78.14
CA LYS A 200 21.06 66.97 78.82
C LYS A 200 21.60 68.31 79.31
N MET A 201 21.52 69.37 78.50
CA MET A 201 21.97 70.71 78.84
C MET A 201 21.11 71.31 79.97
N GLY A 202 19.79 71.20 79.87
CA GLY A 202 18.86 71.63 80.93
C GLY A 202 19.10 70.88 82.25
N GLY A 203 19.32 69.57 82.19
CA GLY A 203 19.69 68.75 83.34
C GLY A 203 21.02 69.18 83.97
N MET A 204 22.05 69.47 83.16
CA MET A 204 23.34 69.97 83.65
C MET A 204 23.22 71.37 84.26
N ILE A 205 22.42 72.26 83.68
CA ILE A 205 22.16 73.60 84.23
C ILE A 205 21.45 73.46 85.58
N LEU A 206 20.41 72.63 85.69
CA LEU A 206 19.72 72.37 86.95
C LEU A 206 20.63 71.73 87.99
N ALA A 207 21.49 70.79 87.61
CA ALA A 207 22.50 70.21 88.49
C ALA A 207 23.51 71.27 88.96
N GLY A 208 23.98 72.12 88.06
CA GLY A 208 24.87 73.25 88.38
C GLY A 208 24.23 74.25 89.34
N ILE A 209 22.97 74.62 89.11
CA ILE A 209 22.19 75.47 90.03
C ILE A 209 22.02 74.79 91.39
N GLY A 210 21.70 73.49 91.41
CA GLY A 210 21.57 72.71 92.65
C GLY A 210 22.88 72.67 93.47
N ILE A 211 24.02 72.51 92.79
CA ILE A 211 25.35 72.57 93.43
C ILE A 211 25.62 73.97 94.00
N LEU A 212 25.33 75.04 93.23
CA LEU A 212 25.49 76.43 93.68
C LEU A 212 24.60 76.74 94.90
N PHE A 213 23.35 76.28 94.88
CA PHE A 213 22.41 76.44 95.98
C PHE A 213 22.84 75.65 97.22
N GLY A 214 23.39 74.45 97.04
CA GLY A 214 24.01 73.65 98.10
C GLY A 214 25.23 74.32 98.73
N LEU A 215 26.09 74.95 97.91
CA LEU A 215 27.27 75.69 98.38
C LEU A 215 26.90 76.97 99.16
N ILE A 216 25.84 77.69 98.76
CA ILE A 216 25.33 78.85 99.49
C ILE A 216 24.79 78.45 100.87
N ARG A 217 24.24 77.24 101.02
CA ARG A 217 23.65 76.76 102.27
C ARG A 217 24.68 76.25 103.29
N ALA A 218 25.92 75.97 102.89
CA ALA A 218 26.89 75.22 103.70
C ALA A 218 28.02 76.05 104.36
N TRP A 219 27.97 77.40 104.36
CA TRP A 219 29.07 78.22 104.91
C TRP A 219 28.64 79.36 105.87
N PRO A 220 29.12 79.41 107.15
CA PRO A 220 28.80 80.47 108.11
C PRO A 220 29.96 81.46 108.44
N LEU A 221 29.72 82.77 108.22
CA LEU A 221 30.12 84.02 108.98
C LEU A 221 31.62 84.32 109.29
N PRO A 222 32.06 85.57 109.66
CA PRO A 222 31.35 86.65 110.40
C PRO A 222 31.59 88.13 109.99
N VAL A 223 30.87 89.02 110.68
CA VAL A 223 30.88 90.50 110.63
C VAL A 223 32.10 91.09 111.35
N GLN A 224 32.72 92.14 110.81
CA GLN A 224 33.46 93.16 111.60
C GLN A 224 33.21 94.59 111.08
N PHE A 225 33.04 95.49 112.06
CA PHE A 225 32.74 96.92 111.98
C PHE A 225 34.05 97.74 112.00
N VAL A 226 34.16 98.81 111.20
CA VAL A 226 35.20 99.87 111.33
C VAL A 226 34.52 101.24 111.11
N PRO A 227 34.79 102.29 111.92
CA PRO A 227 34.08 103.58 111.82
C PRO A 227 34.95 104.83 111.46
N VAL A 228 34.29 105.86 110.85
CA VAL A 228 34.55 107.34 110.83
C VAL A 228 35.67 107.94 109.91
N PRO A 229 35.65 109.22 109.39
CA PRO A 229 34.62 110.30 109.23
C PRO A 229 34.45 110.98 107.83
N ASN A 230 33.24 111.56 107.66
CA ASN A 230 32.76 112.81 107.01
C ASN A 230 33.58 113.64 105.98
N GLN A 231 32.95 113.91 104.83
CA GLN A 231 32.65 115.29 104.40
C GLN A 231 31.36 115.37 103.54
N GLU A 232 30.54 116.36 103.88
CA GLU A 232 29.29 116.90 103.31
C GLU A 232 29.35 117.27 101.79
N LEU A 233 28.31 117.51 100.98
CA LEU A 233 26.88 117.85 101.15
C LEU A 233 26.19 117.87 99.75
N ARG A 234 24.86 117.67 99.74
CA ARG A 234 23.80 118.38 98.97
C ARG A 234 22.80 117.51 98.19
N GLN A 235 21.56 117.65 98.64
CA GLN A 235 20.28 117.28 98.04
C GLN A 235 20.07 117.96 96.68
N THR A 236 19.27 117.35 95.79
CA THR A 236 17.83 117.69 95.63
C THR A 236 17.17 116.83 94.52
N VAL A 237 15.99 116.32 94.84
CA VAL A 237 14.89 115.88 93.95
C VAL A 237 14.16 117.20 93.53
N PRO A 238 13.32 117.38 92.46
CA PRO A 238 12.22 116.44 92.16
C PRO A 238 11.46 116.45 90.79
N GLN A 239 10.65 115.38 90.63
CA GLN A 239 9.23 115.30 90.20
C GLN A 239 8.70 115.40 88.73
N ILE A 240 7.80 114.42 88.46
CA ILE A 240 6.51 114.39 87.70
C ILE A 240 6.48 114.29 86.14
N LEU A 241 6.01 113.11 85.66
CA LEU A 241 4.96 112.71 84.65
C LEU A 241 4.66 113.59 83.38
N PRO A 242 3.82 113.14 82.41
CA PRO A 242 3.82 111.90 81.59
C PRO A 242 3.44 112.14 80.08
N GLY A 243 3.43 111.07 79.26
CA GLY A 243 2.82 111.01 77.90
C GLY A 243 3.78 111.42 76.77
N LYS A 244 3.92 110.72 75.64
CA LYS A 244 3.09 109.79 74.87
C LYS A 244 3.94 108.63 74.34
#